data_AF-A0A521SG62-F1
#
_entry.id   AF-A0A521SG62-F1
#
_cell.length_a   1.000
_cell.length_b   1.000
_cell.length_c   1.000
_cell.angle_alpha   90.00
_cell.angle_beta   90.00
_cell.angle_gamma   90.00
#
_symmetry.space_group_name_H-M   'P 1'
#
loop_
_entity.id
_entity.type
_entity.pdbx_description
1 polymer ?
#
loop_
_entity_poly.entity_id
_entity_poly.type
_entity_poly.pdbx_seq_one_letter_code
_entity_poly.pdbx_strand_id
1 'polypeptide(L)'
;MIEKESDRLENEETVRRETLRSIYPIFKQEVYNRRGAMMQIARSGMLSFVSLSVLAALLSGGRLIHPALKGLASVGVGLVTLLLIHQIRQEKSRHERAKRQLILLEQQLQFFEPGAYIENAPLYPTEWQERPAIDKGLVLAIIGLLATALLLISTILLA
;
A
#
# COMPACT_ATOMS: atom_id res chain seq x y z
N MET A 1 14.09 8.96 50.55
CA MET A 1 13.26 7.87 49.97
C MET A 1 12.52 8.35 48.73
N ILE A 2 11.88 9.53 48.77
CA ILE A 2 11.17 10.15 47.64
C ILE A 2 12.08 10.48 46.44
N GLU A 3 13.28 11.02 46.68
CA GLU A 3 14.24 11.41 45.63
C GLU A 3 14.73 10.20 44.80
N LYS A 4 14.97 9.08 45.47
CA LYS A 4 15.42 7.82 44.84
C LYS A 4 14.35 7.17 43.96
N GLU A 5 13.09 7.49 44.21
CA GLU A 5 11.94 6.99 43.44
C GLU A 5 11.65 7.89 42.23
N SER A 6 11.84 9.20 42.38
CA SER A 6 11.80 10.17 41.27
C SER A 6 12.86 9.88 40.21
N ASP A 7 14.12 9.71 40.62
CA ASP A 7 15.24 9.41 39.70
C ASP A 7 15.03 8.09 38.94
N ARG A 8 14.38 7.12 39.59
CA ARG A 8 14.08 5.83 38.97
C ARG A 8 13.00 5.97 37.90
N LEU A 9 11.95 6.74 38.17
CA LEU A 9 10.86 6.98 37.21
C LEU A 9 11.34 7.77 35.99
N GLU A 10 12.19 8.78 36.21
CA GLU A 10 12.78 9.58 35.12
C GLU A 10 13.69 8.72 34.24
N ASN A 11 14.50 7.83 34.84
CA ASN A 11 15.36 6.91 34.10
C ASN A 11 14.55 5.83 33.34
N GLU A 12 13.45 5.33 33.90
CA GLU A 12 12.55 4.41 33.19
C GLU A 12 11.83 5.10 32.00
N GLU A 13 11.52 6.39 32.12
CA GLU A 13 10.88 7.17 31.05
C GLU A 13 11.85 7.51 29.91
N THR A 14 13.10 7.87 30.21
CA THR A 14 14.14 8.14 29.21
C THR A 14 14.49 6.88 28.42
N VAL A 15 14.71 5.74 29.11
CA VAL A 15 14.95 4.44 28.45
C VAL A 15 13.78 4.04 27.55
N ARG A 16 12.53 4.28 27.99
CA ARG A 16 11.35 4.03 27.17
C ARG A 16 11.35 4.91 25.92
N ARG A 17 11.59 6.22 26.04
CA ARG A 17 11.63 7.14 24.88
C ARG A 17 12.75 6.78 23.90
N GLU A 18 13.93 6.43 24.39
CA GLU A 18 15.04 5.98 23.55
C GLU A 18 14.72 4.70 22.79
N THR A 19 14.11 3.73 23.48
CA THR A 19 13.65 2.48 22.87
C THR A 19 12.65 2.78 21.75
N LEU A 20 11.63 3.62 22.00
CA LEU A 20 10.65 4.04 20.99
C LEU A 20 11.32 4.74 19.80
N ARG A 21 12.32 5.58 20.04
CA ARG A 21 13.06 6.30 18.99
C ARG A 21 13.88 5.37 18.10
N SER A 22 14.46 4.30 18.67
CA SER A 22 15.18 3.28 17.90
C SER A 22 14.25 2.41 17.03
N ILE A 23 13.03 2.15 17.50
CA ILE A 23 12.03 1.31 16.83
C ILE A 23 11.26 2.10 15.75
N TYR A 24 11.08 3.41 15.95
CA TYR A 24 10.41 4.32 15.03
C TYR A 24 10.81 4.16 13.54
N PRO A 25 12.10 4.19 13.15
CA PRO A 25 12.49 4.07 11.74
C PRO A 25 12.07 2.74 11.12
N ILE A 26 12.00 1.66 11.90
CA ILE A 26 11.58 0.33 11.43
C ILE A 26 10.10 0.35 11.05
N PHE A 27 9.24 0.90 11.92
CA PHE A 27 7.81 1.04 11.64
C PHE A 27 7.55 1.97 10.45
N LYS A 28 8.29 3.07 10.37
CA LYS A 28 8.22 3.99 9.23
C LYS A 28 8.56 3.27 7.92
N GLN A 29 9.66 2.51 7.91
CA GLN A 29 10.08 1.74 6.74
C GLN A 29 9.06 0.69 6.33
N GLU A 30 8.45 -0.01 7.28
CA GLU A 30 7.43 -1.03 7.00
C GLU A 30 6.20 -0.39 6.34
N VAL A 31 5.73 0.77 6.82
CA VAL A 31 4.63 1.51 6.21
C VAL A 31 4.94 1.88 4.75
N TYR A 32 6.17 2.34 4.46
CA TYR A 32 6.61 2.65 3.10
C TYR A 32 6.74 1.40 2.21
N ASN A 33 7.36 0.33 2.70
CA ASN A 33 7.54 -0.93 1.98
C ASN A 33 6.19 -1.52 1.56
N ARG A 34 5.18 -1.48 2.43
CA ARG A 34 3.83 -1.97 2.14
C ARG A 34 3.12 -1.15 1.08
N ARG A 35 3.31 0.17 1.08
CA ARG A 35 2.80 1.05 0.01
C ARG A 35 3.48 0.75 -1.32
N GLY A 36 4.80 0.52 -1.29
CA GLY A 36 5.57 0.07 -2.45
C GLY A 36 5.06 -1.26 -3.00
N ALA A 37 4.83 -2.25 -2.14
CA ALA A 37 4.32 -3.56 -2.53
C ALA A 37 2.95 -3.49 -3.21
N MET A 38 2.01 -2.69 -2.66
CA MET A 38 0.71 -2.46 -3.30
C MET A 38 0.85 -1.91 -4.72
N MET A 39 1.72 -0.91 -4.91
CA MET A 39 1.95 -0.31 -6.22
C MET A 39 2.69 -1.24 -7.17
N GLN A 40 3.62 -2.04 -6.65
CA GLN A 40 4.37 -3.02 -7.44
C GLN A 40 3.46 -4.13 -7.97
N ILE A 41 2.53 -4.64 -7.17
CA ILE A 41 1.53 -5.63 -7.60
C ILE A 41 0.66 -5.06 -8.72
N ALA A 42 0.15 -3.84 -8.56
CA ALA A 42 -0.65 -3.19 -9.59
C ALA A 42 0.15 -2.97 -10.88
N ARG A 43 1.40 -2.49 -10.76
CA ARG A 43 2.28 -2.22 -11.91
C ARG A 43 2.66 -3.49 -12.65
N SER A 44 3.05 -4.56 -11.96
CA SER A 44 3.38 -5.83 -12.59
C SER A 44 2.16 -6.46 -13.27
N GLY A 45 0.98 -6.39 -12.64
CA GLY A 45 -0.29 -6.82 -13.23
C GLY A 45 -0.62 -6.06 -14.52
N MET A 46 -0.58 -4.72 -14.48
CA MET A 46 -0.83 -3.87 -15.66
C MET A 46 0.15 -4.18 -16.80
N LEU A 47 1.44 -4.26 -16.50
CA LEU A 47 2.46 -4.58 -17.51
C LEU A 47 2.24 -5.97 -18.13
N SER A 48 1.84 -6.95 -17.32
CA SER A 48 1.53 -8.30 -17.81
C SER A 48 0.34 -8.28 -18.76
N PHE A 49 -0.75 -7.60 -18.41
CA PHE A 49 -1.94 -7.51 -19.26
C PHE A 49 -1.66 -6.75 -20.57
N VAL A 50 -0.92 -5.64 -20.51
CA VAL A 50 -0.52 -4.90 -21.72
C VAL A 50 0.37 -5.78 -22.62
N SER A 51 1.36 -6.45 -22.05
CA SER A 51 2.26 -7.34 -22.82
C SER A 51 1.51 -8.47 -23.50
N LEU A 52 0.57 -9.10 -22.78
CA LEU A 52 -0.30 -10.13 -23.34
C LEU A 52 -1.24 -9.57 -24.42
N SER A 53 -1.71 -8.33 -24.29
CA SER A 53 -2.58 -7.68 -25.29
C SER A 53 -1.81 -7.45 -26.59
N VAL A 54 -0.58 -6.95 -26.49
CA VAL A 54 0.32 -6.76 -27.65
C VAL A 54 0.60 -8.11 -28.31
N LEU A 55 0.92 -9.14 -27.53
CA LEU A 55 1.17 -10.48 -28.05
C LEU A 55 -0.07 -11.06 -28.75
N ALA A 56 -1.26 -10.94 -28.15
CA ALA A 56 -2.51 -11.39 -28.75
C ALA A 56 -2.80 -10.68 -30.08
N ALA A 57 -2.60 -9.37 -30.14
CA ALA A 57 -2.78 -8.58 -31.36
C ALA A 57 -1.80 -9.00 -32.47
N LEU A 58 -0.52 -9.25 -32.14
CA LEU A 58 0.48 -9.69 -33.12
C LEU A 58 0.19 -11.10 -33.67
N LEU A 59 -0.40 -11.99 -32.85
CA LEU A 59 -0.70 -13.37 -33.24
C LEU A 59 -2.06 -13.55 -33.94
N SER A 60 -2.91 -12.52 -33.95
CA SER A 60 -4.26 -12.54 -34.53
C SER A 60 -4.30 -12.62 -36.06
N GLY A 61 -3.16 -12.45 -36.75
CA GLY A 61 -3.07 -12.42 -38.22
C GLY A 61 -3.40 -13.72 -38.97
N GLY A 62 -4.66 -14.21 -38.88
CA GLY A 62 -5.23 -15.25 -39.74
C GLY A 62 -5.57 -16.59 -39.08
N ARG A 63 -5.38 -16.75 -37.75
CA ARG A 63 -5.72 -18.00 -37.06
C ARG A 63 -7.10 -17.91 -36.42
N LEU A 64 -8.04 -18.72 -36.90
CA LEU A 64 -9.35 -18.92 -36.27
C LEU A 64 -9.17 -19.64 -34.93
N ILE A 65 -9.02 -18.89 -33.84
CA ILE A 65 -9.03 -19.43 -32.48
C ILE A 65 -10.48 -19.82 -32.15
N HIS A 66 -10.68 -21.07 -31.71
CA HIS A 66 -11.99 -21.58 -31.35
C HIS A 66 -12.67 -20.69 -30.28
N PRO A 67 -13.95 -20.30 -30.44
CA PRO A 67 -14.63 -19.38 -29.52
C PRO A 67 -14.60 -19.80 -28.04
N ALA A 68 -14.68 -21.11 -27.78
CA ALA A 68 -14.58 -21.65 -26.42
C ALA A 68 -13.23 -21.33 -25.73
N LEU A 69 -12.11 -21.34 -26.48
CA LEU A 69 -10.80 -20.97 -25.92
C LEU A 69 -10.72 -19.48 -25.61
N LYS A 70 -11.31 -18.62 -26.46
CA LYS A 70 -11.39 -17.18 -26.20
C LYS A 70 -12.20 -16.88 -24.94
N GLY A 71 -13.33 -17.58 -24.76
CA GLY A 71 -14.15 -17.50 -23.55
C GLY A 71 -13.38 -17.93 -22.31
N LEU A 72 -12.71 -19.09 -22.36
CA LEU A 72 -11.91 -19.59 -21.24
C LEU A 72 -10.76 -18.65 -20.88
N ALA A 73 -10.05 -18.11 -21.88
CA ALA A 73 -8.99 -17.14 -21.65
C ALA A 73 -9.51 -15.85 -21.00
N SER A 74 -10.68 -15.36 -21.45
CA SER A 74 -11.32 -14.17 -20.86
C SER A 74 -11.71 -14.39 -19.40
N VAL A 75 -12.26 -15.55 -19.06
CA VAL A 75 -12.55 -15.94 -17.67
C VAL A 75 -11.27 -16.02 -16.85
N GLY A 76 -10.20 -16.59 -17.41
CA GLY A 76 -8.89 -16.63 -16.77
C GLY A 76 -8.34 -15.24 -16.44
N VAL A 77 -8.40 -14.30 -17.38
CA VAL A 77 -8.01 -12.90 -17.15
C VAL A 77 -8.85 -12.27 -16.03
N GLY A 78 -10.16 -12.51 -16.04
CA GLY A 78 -11.05 -12.04 -14.96
C GLY A 78 -10.65 -12.58 -13.59
N LEU A 79 -10.39 -13.89 -13.47
CA LEU A 79 -9.97 -14.52 -12.23
C LEU A 79 -8.63 -13.96 -11.73
N VAL A 80 -7.63 -13.84 -12.61
CA VAL A 80 -6.33 -13.25 -12.25
C VAL A 80 -6.49 -11.81 -11.78
N THR A 81 -7.33 -11.02 -12.46
CA THR A 81 -7.60 -9.63 -12.08
C THR A 81 -8.22 -9.55 -10.69
N LEU A 82 -9.20 -10.42 -10.39
CA LEU A 82 -9.81 -10.49 -9.06
C LEU A 82 -8.81 -10.88 -7.97
N LEU A 83 -7.92 -11.83 -8.25
CA LEU A 83 -6.85 -12.24 -7.32
C LEU A 83 -5.89 -11.09 -7.03
N LEU A 84 -5.45 -10.34 -8.06
CA LEU A 84 -4.58 -9.18 -7.88
C LEU A 84 -5.27 -8.08 -7.06
N ILE A 85 -6.54 -7.78 -7.33
CA ILE A 85 -7.32 -6.82 -6.54
C ILE A 85 -7.43 -7.30 -5.09
N HIS A 86 -7.66 -8.59 -4.87
CA HIS A 86 -7.73 -9.16 -3.52
C HIS A 86 -6.40 -9.00 -2.77
N GLN A 87 -5.26 -9.29 -3.42
CA GLN A 87 -3.93 -9.08 -2.84
C GLN A 87 -3.67 -7.62 -2.49
N ILE A 88 -4.05 -6.68 -3.38
CA ILE A 88 -3.94 -5.25 -3.13
C ILE A 88 -4.77 -4.84 -1.89
N ARG A 89 -6.00 -5.35 -1.76
CA ARG A 89 -6.85 -5.10 -0.58
C ARG A 89 -6.25 -5.68 0.70
N GLN A 90 -5.61 -6.84 0.62
CA GLN A 90 -4.95 -7.48 1.76
C GLN A 90 -3.75 -6.64 2.23
N GLU A 91 -2.89 -6.20 1.32
CA GLU A 91 -1.76 -5.33 1.65
C GLU A 91 -2.22 -3.96 2.14
N LYS A 92 -3.35 -3.44 1.64
CA LYS A 92 -3.98 -2.22 2.17
C LYS A 92 -4.38 -2.38 3.64
N SER A 93 -5.06 -3.47 3.99
CA SER A 93 -5.46 -3.74 5.37
C SER A 93 -4.26 -3.84 6.31
N ARG A 94 -3.18 -4.48 5.85
CA ARG A 94 -1.90 -4.58 6.59
C ARG A 94 -1.24 -3.21 6.75
N HIS A 95 -1.18 -2.43 5.68
CA HIS A 95 -0.65 -1.06 5.70
C HIS A 95 -1.44 -0.16 6.67
N GLU A 96 -2.76 -0.28 6.70
CA GLU A 96 -3.60 0.49 7.63
C GLU A 96 -3.33 0.14 9.09
N ARG A 97 -3.11 -1.13 9.41
CA ARG A 97 -2.71 -1.55 10.76
C ARG A 97 -1.35 -0.99 11.16
N ALA A 98 -0.36 -1.10 10.27
CA ALA A 98 0.98 -0.57 10.50
C ALA A 98 0.97 0.96 10.67
N LYS A 99 0.18 1.68 9.85
CA LYS A 99 0.04 3.13 9.95
C LYS A 99 -0.61 3.56 11.27
N ARG A 100 -1.63 2.84 11.76
CA ARG A 100 -2.21 3.12 13.08
C ARG A 100 -1.20 2.93 14.21
N GLN A 101 -0.40 1.87 14.15
CA GLN A 101 0.67 1.64 15.13
C GLN A 101 1.73 2.75 15.08
N LEU A 102 2.10 3.21 13.88
CA LEU A 102 3.01 4.35 13.72
C LEU A 102 2.44 5.61 14.36
N ILE A 103 1.18 5.95 14.11
CA ILE A 103 0.53 7.14 14.69
C ILE A 103 0.54 7.06 16.23
N LEU A 104 0.27 5.89 16.82
CA LEU A 104 0.34 5.70 18.28
C LEU A 104 1.76 5.93 18.82
N LEU A 105 2.78 5.45 18.11
CA LEU A 105 4.18 5.72 18.47
C LEU A 105 4.51 7.22 18.37
N GLU A 106 4.05 7.89 17.32
CA GLU A 106 4.27 9.32 17.09
C GLU A 106 3.56 10.20 18.14
N GLN A 107 2.38 9.77 18.62
CA GLN A 107 1.69 10.39 19.75
C GLN A 107 2.45 10.19 21.06
N GLN A 108 2.94 8.98 21.34
CA GLN A 108 3.75 8.70 22.54
C GLN A 108 5.10 9.44 22.54
N LEU A 109 5.63 9.71 21.36
CA LEU A 109 6.84 10.52 21.16
C LEU A 109 6.55 12.03 21.12
N GLN A 110 5.30 12.47 21.32
CA GLN A 110 4.90 13.88 21.32
C GLN A 110 5.21 14.63 20.01
N PHE A 111 5.27 13.94 18.86
CA PHE A 111 5.58 14.58 17.57
C PHE A 111 4.49 15.55 17.08
N PHE A 112 3.28 15.44 17.63
CA PHE A 112 2.17 16.32 17.32
C PHE A 112 1.97 17.45 18.33
N GLU A 113 2.77 17.50 19.40
CA GLU A 113 2.66 18.54 20.43
C GLU A 113 3.58 19.73 20.08
N PRO A 114 3.08 20.97 20.11
CA PRO A 114 3.91 22.15 19.95
C PRO A 114 4.86 22.31 21.14
N GLY A 115 6.10 22.73 20.89
CA GLY A 115 7.12 22.92 21.94
C GLY A 115 7.88 21.66 22.33
N ALA A 116 7.46 20.46 21.91
CA ALA A 116 8.18 19.22 22.19
C ALA A 116 9.49 19.09 21.40
N TYR A 117 9.51 19.61 20.16
CA TYR A 117 10.68 19.55 19.27
C TYR A 117 10.94 20.88 18.53
N ILE A 118 9.89 21.67 18.29
CA ILE A 118 9.98 23.01 17.66
C ILE A 118 9.25 23.97 18.60
N GLU A 119 9.89 25.09 18.95
CA GLU A 119 9.43 26.02 20.00
C GLU A 119 7.96 26.43 19.89
N ASN A 120 7.44 26.62 18.66
CA ASN A 120 6.09 27.14 18.43
C ASN A 120 5.29 26.31 17.41
N ALA A 121 5.71 25.09 17.12
CA ALA A 121 5.04 24.23 16.14
C ALA A 121 5.18 22.75 16.50
N PRO A 122 4.21 21.91 16.10
CA PRO A 122 4.39 20.47 16.17
C PRO A 122 5.36 20.00 15.06
N LEU A 123 6.07 18.89 15.29
CA LEU A 123 6.97 18.31 14.29
C LEU A 123 6.20 17.79 13.08
N TYR A 124 5.01 17.23 13.30
CA TYR A 124 4.08 16.82 12.26
C TYR A 124 2.74 17.54 12.40
N PRO A 125 2.08 17.90 11.28
CA PRO A 125 0.77 18.53 11.32
C PRO A 125 -0.27 17.56 11.90
N THR A 126 -1.24 18.09 12.64
CA THR A 126 -2.27 17.31 13.33
C THR A 126 -3.15 16.51 12.39
N GLU A 127 -3.35 16.98 11.16
CA GLU A 127 -4.08 16.28 10.10
C GLU A 127 -3.45 14.93 9.70
N TRP A 128 -2.17 14.68 10.03
CA TRP A 128 -1.52 13.39 9.77
C TRP A 128 -1.88 12.32 10.80
N GLN A 129 -2.45 12.71 11.95
CA GLN A 129 -3.06 11.77 12.89
C GLN A 129 -4.31 11.12 12.29
N GLU A 130 -4.98 11.83 11.38
CA GLU A 130 -6.20 11.36 10.76
C GLU A 130 -5.92 10.62 9.44
N ARG A 131 -6.74 9.60 9.18
CA ARG A 131 -6.65 8.83 7.94
C ARG A 131 -7.26 9.66 6.81
N PRO A 132 -6.56 9.87 5.67
CA PRO A 132 -7.22 10.39 4.49
C PRO A 132 -8.34 9.43 4.06
N ALA A 133 -9.55 9.97 3.86
CA ALA A 133 -10.75 9.18 3.59
C ALA A 133 -10.62 8.28 2.35
N ILE A 134 -9.85 8.72 1.35
CA ILE A 134 -9.66 8.03 0.07
C ILE A 134 -8.17 8.04 -0.31
N ASP A 135 -7.61 6.86 -0.53
CA ASP A 135 -6.28 6.72 -1.15
C ASP A 135 -6.41 6.83 -2.68
N LYS A 136 -6.26 8.05 -3.19
CA LYS A 136 -6.37 8.35 -4.64
C LYS A 136 -5.40 7.52 -5.47
N GLY A 137 -4.17 7.29 -4.98
CA GLY A 137 -3.15 6.55 -5.70
C GLY A 137 -3.52 5.07 -5.86
N LEU A 138 -4.07 4.47 -4.80
CA LEU A 138 -4.58 3.11 -4.84
C LEU A 138 -5.79 2.96 -5.77
N VAL A 139 -6.71 3.93 -5.74
CA VAL A 139 -7.88 3.94 -6.63
C VAL A 139 -7.45 3.99 -8.10
N LEU A 140 -6.53 4.88 -8.44
CA LEU A 140 -5.99 4.96 -9.81
C LEU A 140 -5.29 3.66 -10.23
N ALA A 141 -4.54 3.02 -9.34
CA ALA A 141 -3.87 1.76 -9.62
C ALA A 141 -4.88 0.62 -9.89
N ILE A 142 -5.97 0.53 -9.13
CA ILE A 142 -7.04 -0.46 -9.35
C ILE A 142 -7.77 -0.18 -10.67
N ILE A 143 -8.08 1.08 -10.98
CA ILE A 143 -8.71 1.47 -12.24
C ILE A 143 -7.82 1.10 -13.42
N GLY A 144 -6.52 1.40 -13.36
CA GLY A 144 -5.57 1.04 -14.41
C GLY A 144 -5.44 -0.47 -14.62
N LEU A 145 -5.44 -1.24 -13.52
CA LEU A 145 -5.44 -2.71 -13.59
C LEU A 145 -6.69 -3.26 -14.27
N LEU A 146 -7.88 -2.74 -13.91
CA LEU A 146 -9.14 -3.12 -14.55
C LEU A 146 -9.18 -2.73 -16.03
N ALA A 147 -8.73 -1.52 -16.36
CA ALA A 147 -8.70 -1.04 -17.74
C ALA A 147 -7.80 -1.90 -18.63
N THR A 148 -6.61 -2.27 -18.14
CA THR A 148 -5.67 -3.13 -18.89
C THR A 148 -6.17 -4.57 -18.99
N ALA A 149 -6.87 -5.10 -17.99
CA ALA A 149 -7.53 -6.40 -18.07
C ALA A 149 -8.66 -6.41 -19.12
N LEU A 150 -9.50 -5.38 -19.13
CA LEU A 150 -10.58 -5.23 -20.12
C LEU A 150 -10.03 -5.06 -21.54
N LEU A 151 -8.93 -4.32 -21.70
CA LEU A 151 -8.22 -4.22 -22.96
C LEU A 151 -7.79 -5.61 -23.45
N LEU A 152 -7.15 -6.40 -22.58
CA LEU A 152 -6.72 -7.75 -22.92
C LEU A 152 -7.90 -8.64 -23.34
N ILE A 153 -8.99 -8.64 -22.57
CA ILE A 153 -10.21 -9.40 -22.91
C ILE A 153 -10.74 -8.96 -24.28
N SER A 154 -10.82 -7.66 -24.52
CA SER A 154 -11.28 -7.11 -25.80
C SER A 154 -10.38 -7.56 -26.95
N THR A 155 -9.06 -7.52 -26.78
CA THR A 155 -8.11 -8.00 -27.80
C THR A 155 -8.26 -9.50 -28.05
N ILE A 156 -8.47 -10.33 -27.03
CA ILE A 156 -8.68 -11.79 -27.19
C ILE A 156 -9.97 -12.09 -27.95
N LEU A 157 -11.03 -11.33 -27.69
CA LEU A 157 -12.32 -11.53 -28.35
C LEU A 157 -12.26 -11.11 -29.83
N LEU A 158 -11.59 -9.99 -30.12
CA LEU A 158 -11.40 -9.47 -31.47
C LEU A 158 -10.36 -10.25 -32.30
N ALA A 159 -9.38 -10.88 -31.63
CA ALA A 159 -8.27 -11.58 -32.26
C ALA A 159 -8.68 -12.85 -33.02
#